data_AF-A0A5C6M480-F1
#
_entry.id   AF-A0A5C6M480-F1
#
_cell.length_a   1.000
_cell.length_b   1.000
_cell.length_c   1.000
_cell.angle_alpha   90.00
_cell.angle_beta   90.00
_cell.angle_gamma   90.00
#
_symmetry.space_group_name_H-M   'P 1'
#
loop_
_entity.id
_entity.type
_entity.pdbx_description
1 polymer ?
#
loop_
_entity_poly.entity_id
_entity_poly.type
_entity_poly.pdbx_seq_one_letter_code
_entity_poly.pdbx_strand_id
1 'polypeptide(L)'
;MDSVMHWVLNAVYALLLTPLSPLIAWRMLRHGRYRRGIAQKLLGKLQHPKGSRPVVWFHAVSVGEIVQLQKIVLEFRRASADRFAILVTTSTDSAWELAQQRFPDCTVDWFPLDFSWAVSTALDRIRPVHVVLVELELWPGFMAACRSRAIPVAIVNARLSERSFRRYLKIRSLLHPMFAGIRLIAAQSPAIAARLGTLGAREDAIHVTGSVKFDGIECRPDHPGLNTLRHTFQLHNTAPVLMAGSTQEPEEQLLLHAWQQLQPEFPELTLILVPRHRERFEAVAQLVLQSGCTLMRRSDPSTTTATTDSRGRP
;
A
#
# COMPACT_ATOMS: atom_id res chain seq x y z
N MET A 1 17.33 -29.86 10.48
CA MET A 1 17.54 -28.42 10.79
C MET A 1 16.24 -27.61 10.77
N ASP A 2 15.25 -27.95 9.94
CA ASP A 2 14.01 -27.18 9.81
C ASP A 2 13.12 -27.19 11.07
N SER A 3 12.98 -28.33 11.77
CA SER A 3 12.12 -28.41 12.96
C SER A 3 12.62 -27.58 14.14
N VAL A 4 13.94 -27.53 14.37
CA VAL A 4 14.56 -26.72 15.43
C VAL A 4 14.40 -25.23 15.13
N MET A 5 14.56 -24.84 13.86
CA MET A 5 14.35 -23.46 13.43
C MET A 5 12.90 -22.99 13.66
N HIS A 6 11.91 -23.85 13.39
CA HIS A 6 10.50 -23.53 13.67
C HIS A 6 10.26 -23.30 15.16
N TRP A 7 10.81 -24.13 16.04
CA TRP A 7 10.66 -23.97 17.49
C TRP A 7 11.37 -22.71 18.00
N VAL A 8 12.55 -22.40 17.48
CA VAL A 8 13.28 -21.16 17.82
C VAL A 8 12.50 -19.93 17.37
N LEU A 9 11.96 -19.92 16.15
CA LEU A 9 11.13 -18.82 15.66
C LEU A 9 9.85 -18.67 16.48
N ASN A 10 9.14 -19.77 16.76
CA ASN A 10 7.96 -19.76 17.63
C ASN A 10 8.30 -19.22 19.03
N ALA A 11 9.45 -19.60 19.60
CA ALA A 11 9.90 -19.12 20.91
C ALA A 11 10.23 -17.63 20.90
N VAL A 12 10.88 -17.12 19.85
CA VAL A 12 11.13 -15.68 19.68
C VAL A 12 9.83 -14.91 19.52
N TYR A 13 8.89 -15.40 18.69
CA TYR A 13 7.56 -14.80 18.56
C TYR A 13 6.79 -14.81 19.87
N ALA A 14 6.80 -15.92 20.61
CA ALA A 14 6.18 -16.01 21.92
C ALA A 14 6.83 -15.04 22.92
N LEU A 15 8.16 -14.95 22.96
CA LEU A 15 8.89 -14.03 23.83
C LEU A 15 8.59 -12.56 23.52
N LEU A 16 8.40 -12.20 22.25
CA LEU A 16 8.04 -10.84 21.83
C LEU A 16 6.55 -10.52 22.06
N LEU A 17 5.66 -11.48 21.81
CA LEU A 17 4.21 -11.31 21.95
C LEU A 17 3.74 -11.40 23.40
N THR A 18 4.40 -12.17 24.26
CA THR A 18 4.04 -12.32 25.68
C THR A 18 4.01 -10.98 26.43
N PRO A 19 5.03 -10.11 26.38
CA PRO A 19 4.99 -8.80 27.03
C PRO A 19 4.04 -7.81 26.33
N LEU A 20 3.80 -7.97 25.02
CA LEU A 20 2.80 -7.16 24.30
C LEU A 20 1.35 -7.64 24.54
N SER A 21 1.16 -8.88 24.96
CA SER A 21 -0.17 -9.52 25.08
C SER A 21 -1.12 -8.78 26.04
N PRO A 22 -0.71 -8.21 27.18
CA PRO A 22 -1.60 -7.44 28.05
C PRO A 22 -2.03 -6.13 27.39
N LEU A 23 -1.13 -5.48 26.64
CA LEU A 23 -1.43 -4.24 25.91
C LEU A 23 -2.36 -4.52 24.71
N ILE A 24 -2.12 -5.61 23.99
CA ILE A 24 -2.98 -6.05 22.88
C ILE A 24 -4.36 -6.43 23.44
N ALA A 25 -4.44 -7.21 24.52
CA ALA A 25 -5.69 -7.57 25.18
C ALA A 25 -6.44 -6.34 25.70
N TRP A 26 -5.74 -5.39 26.32
CA TRP A 26 -6.31 -4.12 26.76
C TRP A 26 -6.85 -3.31 25.57
N ARG A 27 -6.09 -3.17 24.47
CA ARG A 27 -6.55 -2.49 23.25
C ARG A 27 -7.73 -3.21 22.59
N MET A 28 -7.76 -4.53 22.63
CA MET A 28 -8.88 -5.35 22.14
C MET A 28 -10.14 -5.11 22.96
N LEU A 29 -10.02 -5.07 24.29
CA LEU A 29 -11.15 -4.87 25.20
C LEU A 29 -11.66 -3.42 25.17
N ARG A 30 -10.76 -2.43 25.16
CA ARG A 30 -11.14 -1.00 25.20
C ARG A 30 -11.55 -0.40 23.86
N HIS A 31 -10.91 -0.82 22.77
CA HIS A 31 -11.09 -0.16 21.47
C HIS A 31 -11.70 -1.08 20.41
N GLY A 32 -11.99 -2.35 20.73
CA GLY A 32 -12.53 -3.34 19.80
C GLY A 32 -11.58 -3.73 18.66
N ARG A 33 -10.39 -3.11 18.57
CA ARG A 33 -9.36 -3.36 17.54
C ARG A 33 -8.73 -4.72 17.75
N TYR A 34 -8.31 -5.39 16.67
CA TYR A 34 -7.65 -6.71 16.70
C TYR A 34 -8.52 -7.90 17.15
N ARG A 35 -9.82 -7.71 17.44
CA ARG A 35 -10.73 -8.83 17.76
C ARG A 35 -11.14 -9.66 16.55
N ARG A 36 -11.04 -9.10 15.35
CA ARG A 36 -11.45 -9.78 14.12
C ARG A 36 -10.37 -10.78 13.67
N GLY A 37 -10.84 -11.95 13.26
CA GLY A 37 -9.99 -12.95 12.64
C GLY A 37 -9.10 -13.74 13.59
N ILE A 38 -9.36 -13.76 14.90
CA ILE A 38 -8.46 -14.41 15.88
C ILE A 38 -8.26 -15.89 15.54
N ALA A 39 -9.33 -16.61 15.19
CA ALA A 39 -9.23 -18.02 14.82
C ALA A 39 -8.39 -18.23 13.55
N GLN A 40 -8.45 -17.31 12.60
CA GLN A 40 -7.65 -17.37 11.37
C GLN A 40 -6.19 -17.01 11.63
N LYS A 41 -5.95 -15.93 12.40
CA LYS A 41 -4.62 -15.44 12.76
C LYS A 41 -3.86 -16.42 13.65
N LEU A 42 -4.49 -16.93 14.72
CA LEU A 42 -3.83 -17.77 15.72
C LEU A 42 -3.96 -19.26 15.46
N LEU A 43 -5.05 -19.72 14.84
CA LEU A 43 -5.28 -21.15 14.62
C LEU A 43 -5.22 -21.55 13.14
N GLY A 44 -5.03 -20.60 12.21
CA GLY A 44 -5.00 -20.90 10.78
C GLY A 44 -6.33 -21.38 10.20
N LYS A 45 -7.46 -21.14 10.89
CA LYS A 45 -8.79 -21.62 10.47
C LYS A 45 -9.40 -20.79 9.35
N LEU A 46 -8.66 -20.59 8.26
CA LEU A 46 -9.09 -19.81 7.11
C LEU A 46 -10.29 -20.45 6.41
N GLN A 47 -11.10 -19.60 5.78
CA GLN A 47 -12.21 -19.98 4.92
C GLN A 47 -11.67 -20.41 3.55
N HIS A 48 -12.02 -21.63 3.13
CA HIS A 48 -11.68 -22.10 1.80
C HIS A 48 -12.57 -21.41 0.75
N PRO A 49 -12.01 -20.96 -0.38
CA PRO A 49 -12.81 -20.44 -1.48
C PRO A 49 -13.91 -21.41 -1.94
N LYS A 50 -15.08 -20.87 -2.28
CA LYS A 50 -16.19 -21.70 -2.76
C LYS A 50 -15.87 -22.33 -4.11
N GLY A 51 -16.37 -23.55 -4.34
CA GLY A 51 -16.21 -24.28 -5.60
C GLY A 51 -15.02 -25.25 -5.60
N SER A 52 -14.76 -25.83 -6.78
CA SER A 52 -13.74 -26.87 -6.99
C SER A 52 -12.49 -26.38 -7.73
N ARG A 53 -12.41 -25.08 -8.05
CA ARG A 53 -11.28 -24.51 -8.79
C ARG A 53 -10.01 -24.52 -7.91
N PRO A 54 -8.82 -24.75 -8.49
CA PRO A 54 -7.57 -24.61 -7.76
C PRO A 54 -7.42 -23.19 -7.20
N VAL A 55 -6.87 -23.06 -5.99
CA VAL A 55 -6.80 -21.79 -5.27
C VAL A 55 -5.47 -21.09 -5.50
N VAL A 56 -5.52 -19.82 -5.89
CA VAL A 56 -4.37 -18.91 -5.80
C VAL A 56 -4.56 -17.97 -4.62
N TRP A 57 -3.56 -17.94 -3.74
CA TRP A 57 -3.59 -17.15 -2.52
C TRP A 57 -2.76 -15.88 -2.70
N PHE A 58 -3.43 -14.72 -2.68
CA PHE A 58 -2.80 -13.41 -2.64
C PHE A 58 -2.78 -12.82 -1.21
N HIS A 59 -1.67 -12.20 -0.82
CA HIS A 59 -1.55 -11.53 0.48
C HIS A 59 -1.08 -10.08 0.34
N ALA A 60 -1.82 -9.16 0.97
CA ALA A 60 -1.49 -7.75 1.11
C ALA A 60 -1.84 -7.26 2.52
N VAL A 61 -0.91 -6.60 3.21
CA VAL A 61 -1.03 -6.19 4.62
C VAL A 61 -1.73 -4.84 4.77
N SER A 62 -1.47 -3.91 3.86
CA SER A 62 -1.93 -2.53 3.98
C SER A 62 -3.05 -2.16 3.00
N VAL A 63 -3.77 -1.08 3.32
CA VAL A 63 -4.80 -0.49 2.44
C VAL A 63 -4.21 -0.14 1.06
N GLY A 64 -2.99 0.41 1.04
CA GLY A 64 -2.31 0.77 -0.20
C GLY A 64 -1.94 -0.43 -1.06
N GLU A 65 -1.57 -1.55 -0.43
CA GLU A 65 -1.29 -2.80 -1.14
C GLU A 65 -2.57 -3.45 -1.67
N ILE A 66 -3.69 -3.37 -0.95
CA ILE A 66 -4.99 -3.88 -1.44
C ILE A 66 -5.41 -3.16 -2.73
N VAL A 67 -5.23 -1.84 -2.81
CA VAL A 67 -5.50 -1.08 -4.04
C VAL A 67 -4.61 -1.54 -5.20
N GLN A 68 -3.33 -1.82 -4.94
CA GLN A 68 -2.41 -2.31 -5.97
C GLN A 68 -2.76 -3.73 -6.39
N LEU A 69 -3.07 -4.60 -5.42
CA LEU A 69 -3.46 -5.98 -5.63
C LEU A 69 -4.72 -6.08 -6.49
N GLN A 70 -5.65 -5.14 -6.38
CA GLN A 70 -6.87 -5.12 -7.19
C GLN A 70 -6.56 -5.16 -8.70
N LYS A 71 -5.60 -4.35 -9.15
CA LYS A 71 -5.17 -4.30 -10.55
C LYS A 71 -4.55 -5.63 -10.99
N ILE A 72 -3.67 -6.18 -10.15
CA ILE A 72 -2.98 -7.46 -10.42
C ILE A 72 -3.98 -8.61 -10.51
N VAL A 73 -4.94 -8.68 -9.59
CA VAL A 73 -5.97 -9.73 -9.57
C VAL A 73 -6.88 -9.64 -10.79
N LEU A 74 -7.23 -8.42 -11.24
CA LEU A 74 -8.03 -8.22 -12.45
C LEU A 74 -7.31 -8.77 -13.69
N GLU A 75 -6.05 -8.40 -13.89
CA GLU A 75 -5.25 -8.89 -15.02
C GLU A 75 -4.96 -10.39 -14.91
N PHE A 76 -4.74 -10.90 -13.71
CA PHE A 76 -4.57 -12.33 -13.46
C PHE A 76 -5.82 -13.13 -13.85
N ARG A 77 -7.03 -12.65 -13.49
CA ARG A 77 -8.30 -13.29 -13.88
C ARG A 77 -8.46 -13.33 -15.39
N ARG A 78 -8.20 -12.20 -16.06
CA ARG A 78 -8.23 -12.09 -17.53
C ARG A 78 -7.28 -13.09 -18.19
N ALA A 79 -6.01 -13.09 -17.78
CA ALA A 79 -4.98 -13.95 -18.35
C ALA A 79 -5.22 -15.45 -18.07
N SER A 80 -5.85 -15.78 -16.94
CA SER A 80 -6.15 -17.16 -16.55
C SER A 80 -7.53 -17.65 -16.98
N ALA A 81 -8.34 -16.81 -17.64
CA ALA A 81 -9.73 -17.08 -18.00
C ALA A 81 -10.56 -17.61 -16.82
N ASP A 82 -10.41 -16.99 -15.65
CA ASP A 82 -11.11 -17.34 -14.39
C ASP A 82 -10.97 -18.82 -13.95
N ARG A 83 -9.90 -19.49 -14.38
CA ARG A 83 -9.61 -20.90 -14.04
C ARG A 83 -9.41 -21.13 -12.54
N PHE A 84 -8.95 -20.11 -11.81
CA PHE A 84 -8.59 -20.23 -10.41
C PHE A 84 -9.62 -19.59 -9.48
N ALA A 85 -9.83 -20.20 -8.32
CA ALA A 85 -10.44 -19.51 -7.19
C ALA A 85 -9.40 -18.62 -6.52
N ILE A 86 -9.83 -17.46 -6.01
CA ILE A 86 -8.93 -16.46 -5.44
C ILE A 86 -9.22 -16.29 -3.95
N LEU A 87 -8.18 -16.51 -3.14
CA LEU A 87 -8.13 -16.13 -1.74
C LEU A 87 -7.29 -14.86 -1.60
N VAL A 88 -7.85 -13.83 -0.96
CA VAL A 88 -7.13 -12.62 -0.59
C VAL A 88 -7.02 -12.56 0.93
N THR A 89 -5.81 -12.45 1.47
CA THR A 89 -5.62 -12.27 2.91
C THR A 89 -4.98 -10.95 3.28
N THR A 90 -5.32 -10.46 4.45
CA THR A 90 -4.71 -9.25 5.03
C THR A 90 -4.52 -9.36 6.54
N SER A 91 -3.85 -8.36 7.13
CA SER A 91 -3.46 -8.37 8.55
C SER A 91 -4.10 -7.24 9.36
N THR A 92 -4.63 -6.20 8.71
CA THR A 92 -5.19 -5.01 9.38
C THR A 92 -6.69 -4.84 9.13
N ASP A 93 -7.41 -4.28 10.11
CA ASP A 93 -8.87 -4.09 10.03
C ASP A 93 -9.27 -3.22 8.83
N SER A 94 -8.56 -2.13 8.58
CA SER A 94 -8.85 -1.24 7.45
C SER A 94 -8.56 -1.88 6.09
N ALA A 95 -7.50 -2.69 5.98
CA ALA A 95 -7.21 -3.40 4.74
C ALA A 95 -8.23 -4.51 4.49
N TRP A 96 -8.72 -5.19 5.53
CA TRP A 96 -9.78 -6.21 5.42
C TRP A 96 -11.10 -5.61 4.95
N GLU A 97 -11.52 -4.48 5.53
CA GLU A 97 -12.72 -3.77 5.10
C GLU A 97 -12.63 -3.32 3.64
N LEU A 98 -11.49 -2.79 3.23
CA LEU A 98 -11.27 -2.43 1.82
C LEU A 98 -11.25 -3.67 0.92
N ALA A 99 -10.61 -4.76 1.35
CA ALA A 99 -10.53 -5.99 0.56
C ALA A 99 -11.92 -6.57 0.30
N GLN A 100 -12.81 -6.59 1.30
CA GLN A 100 -14.20 -7.02 1.15
C GLN A 100 -14.95 -6.18 0.10
N GLN A 101 -14.68 -4.88 0.03
CA GLN A 101 -15.30 -3.98 -0.96
C GLN A 101 -14.71 -4.16 -2.37
N ARG A 102 -13.40 -4.40 -2.47
CA ARG A 102 -12.67 -4.46 -3.76
C ARG A 102 -12.70 -5.84 -4.40
N PHE A 103 -12.98 -6.89 -3.63
CA PHE A 103 -12.97 -8.27 -4.09
C PHE A 103 -14.27 -9.02 -3.73
N PRO A 104 -15.46 -8.54 -4.16
CA PRO A 104 -16.73 -9.16 -3.78
C PRO A 104 -16.87 -10.61 -4.25
N ASP A 105 -16.20 -10.98 -5.35
CA ASP A 105 -16.22 -12.33 -5.92
C ASP A 105 -15.04 -13.21 -5.45
N CYS A 106 -14.19 -12.72 -4.54
CA CYS A 106 -13.11 -13.50 -3.94
C CYS A 106 -13.49 -13.91 -2.52
N THR A 107 -12.77 -14.90 -1.99
CA THR A 107 -12.76 -15.13 -0.55
C THR A 107 -11.75 -14.20 0.08
N VAL A 108 -12.17 -13.40 1.07
CA VAL A 108 -11.30 -12.50 1.82
C VAL A 108 -11.18 -12.97 3.25
N ASP A 109 -9.95 -13.16 3.73
CA ASP A 109 -9.71 -13.63 5.09
C ASP A 109 -8.47 -12.97 5.72
N TRP A 110 -8.07 -13.45 6.89
CA TRP A 110 -6.90 -12.98 7.62
C TRP A 110 -5.69 -13.85 7.36
N PHE A 111 -4.54 -13.21 7.21
CA PHE A 111 -3.27 -13.93 7.11
C PHE A 111 -2.94 -14.58 8.47
N PRO A 112 -2.53 -15.86 8.52
CA PRO A 112 -2.13 -16.49 9.77
C PRO A 112 -0.87 -15.80 10.32
N LEU A 113 -0.76 -15.71 11.64
CA LEU A 113 0.52 -15.37 12.26
C LEU A 113 1.52 -16.50 11.98
N ASP A 114 2.80 -16.16 11.96
CA ASP A 114 3.90 -17.06 11.56
C ASP A 114 4.22 -18.15 12.61
N PHE A 115 3.21 -18.57 13.37
CA PHE A 115 3.26 -19.76 14.20
C PHE A 115 3.12 -21.00 13.33
N SER A 116 4.03 -21.95 13.51
CA SER A 116 4.05 -23.19 12.73
C SER A 116 2.70 -23.92 12.63
N TRP A 117 1.91 -23.99 13.71
CA TRP A 117 0.60 -24.64 13.71
C TRP A 117 -0.46 -23.84 12.93
N ALA A 118 -0.45 -22.51 13.03
CA ALA A 118 -1.40 -21.64 12.34
C ALA A 118 -1.12 -21.65 10.83
N VAL A 119 0.15 -21.51 10.46
CA VAL A 119 0.61 -21.62 9.07
C VAL A 119 0.27 -23.00 8.48
N SER A 120 0.61 -24.08 9.18
CA SER A 120 0.32 -25.44 8.71
C SER A 120 -1.18 -25.64 8.51
N THR A 121 -2.00 -25.29 9.51
CA THR A 121 -3.46 -25.42 9.43
C THR A 121 -4.03 -24.60 8.27
N ALA A 122 -3.54 -23.38 8.05
CA ALA A 122 -3.97 -22.55 6.94
C ALA A 122 -3.63 -23.18 5.58
N LEU A 123 -2.38 -23.61 5.39
CA LEU A 123 -1.93 -24.22 4.14
C LEU A 123 -2.62 -25.56 3.87
N ASP A 124 -2.87 -26.37 4.89
CA ASP A 124 -3.52 -27.68 4.77
C ASP A 124 -5.03 -27.55 4.45
N ARG A 125 -5.66 -26.47 4.94
CA ARG A 125 -7.05 -26.13 4.62
C ARG A 125 -7.19 -25.56 3.22
N ILE A 126 -6.34 -24.60 2.84
CA ILE A 126 -6.46 -23.86 1.58
C ILE A 126 -5.87 -24.63 0.39
N ARG A 127 -4.79 -25.39 0.61
CA ARG A 127 -4.05 -26.12 -0.42
C ARG A 127 -3.80 -25.28 -1.69
N PRO A 128 -3.19 -24.09 -1.56
CA PRO A 128 -3.01 -23.19 -2.69
C PRO A 128 -2.05 -23.81 -3.71
N VAL A 129 -2.34 -23.62 -5.00
CA VAL A 129 -1.41 -24.00 -6.08
C VAL A 129 -0.32 -22.95 -6.28
N HIS A 130 -0.60 -21.70 -5.92
CA HIS A 130 0.35 -20.58 -5.92
C HIS A 130 0.07 -19.65 -4.75
N VAL A 131 1.13 -19.09 -4.17
CA VAL A 131 1.04 -17.96 -3.23
C VAL A 131 1.69 -16.74 -3.84
N VAL A 132 1.03 -15.59 -3.75
CA VAL A 132 1.48 -14.31 -4.28
C VAL A 132 1.50 -13.29 -3.14
N LEU A 133 2.69 -12.81 -2.80
CA LEU A 133 2.90 -11.82 -1.73
C LEU A 133 3.11 -10.44 -2.36
N VAL A 134 2.43 -9.42 -1.85
CA VAL A 134 2.63 -8.03 -2.29
C VAL A 134 3.76 -7.39 -1.49
N GLU A 135 4.63 -6.65 -2.16
CA GLU A 135 5.84 -6.02 -1.60
C GLU A 135 6.85 -7.02 -1.00
N LEU A 136 7.20 -6.95 0.30
CA LEU A 136 8.17 -7.86 0.93
C LEU A 136 7.65 -8.42 2.26
N GLU A 137 6.43 -8.94 2.23
CA GLU A 137 5.77 -9.60 3.36
C GLU A 137 6.25 -11.05 3.52
N LEU A 138 7.56 -11.22 3.70
CA LEU A 138 8.22 -12.52 3.85
C LEU A 138 8.26 -12.97 5.31
N TRP A 139 7.59 -14.08 5.58
CA TRP A 139 7.50 -14.70 6.90
C TRP A 139 8.27 -16.03 6.90
N PRO A 140 9.36 -16.18 7.67
CA PRO A 140 10.23 -17.35 7.59
C PRO A 140 9.50 -18.69 7.78
N GLY A 141 8.57 -18.78 8.75
CA GLY A 141 7.80 -20.01 9.01
C GLY A 141 6.88 -20.35 7.85
N PHE A 142 6.15 -19.37 7.34
CA PHE A 142 5.28 -19.49 6.17
C PHE A 142 6.04 -19.90 4.92
N MET A 143 7.18 -19.27 4.65
CA MET A 143 8.02 -19.58 3.49
C MET A 143 8.60 -21.00 3.58
N ALA A 144 9.06 -21.41 4.76
CA ALA A 144 9.52 -22.77 4.99
C ALA A 144 8.39 -23.80 4.80
N ALA A 145 7.19 -23.50 5.29
CA ALA A 145 6.01 -24.36 5.15
C ALA A 145 5.47 -24.44 3.72
N CYS A 146 5.58 -23.37 2.92
CA CYS A 146 5.30 -23.40 1.49
C CYS A 146 6.31 -24.29 0.76
N ARG A 147 7.60 -24.12 1.06
CA ARG A 147 8.68 -24.91 0.45
C ARG A 147 8.52 -26.40 0.75
N SER A 148 8.22 -26.78 1.99
CA SER A 148 8.02 -28.20 2.35
C SER A 148 6.82 -28.85 1.67
N ARG A 149 5.85 -28.05 1.22
CA ARG A 149 4.66 -28.48 0.45
C ARG A 149 4.82 -28.29 -1.05
N ALA A 150 6.01 -27.90 -1.53
CA ALA A 150 6.28 -27.54 -2.92
C ALA A 150 5.31 -26.48 -3.49
N ILE A 151 4.81 -25.58 -2.64
CA ILE A 151 3.93 -24.48 -3.05
C ILE A 151 4.81 -23.34 -3.59
N PRO A 152 4.74 -23.01 -4.89
CA PRO A 152 5.51 -21.92 -5.46
C PRO A 152 5.02 -20.56 -4.92
N VAL A 153 5.97 -19.77 -4.43
CA VAL A 153 5.73 -18.40 -3.94
C VAL A 153 6.23 -17.40 -4.97
N ALA A 154 5.41 -16.42 -5.29
CA ALA A 154 5.76 -15.24 -6.07
C ALA A 154 5.67 -13.98 -5.22
N ILE A 155 6.50 -12.99 -5.54
CA ILE A 155 6.45 -11.66 -4.96
C ILE A 155 6.12 -10.66 -6.07
N VAL A 156 5.11 -9.84 -5.85
CA VAL A 156 4.71 -8.78 -6.79
C VAL A 156 4.96 -7.40 -6.20
N ASN A 157 5.34 -6.47 -7.07
CA ASN A 157 5.67 -5.10 -6.69
C ASN A 157 6.75 -5.01 -5.59
N ALA A 158 7.77 -5.88 -5.66
CA ALA A 158 8.78 -6.02 -4.62
C ALA A 158 9.53 -4.71 -4.40
N ARG A 159 9.64 -4.32 -3.13
CA ARG A 159 10.27 -3.08 -2.68
C ARG A 159 11.19 -3.37 -1.49
N LEU A 160 12.44 -2.94 -1.59
CA LEU A 160 13.42 -3.08 -0.50
C LEU A 160 14.18 -1.79 -0.26
N SER A 161 13.91 -1.13 0.87
CA SER A 161 14.69 0.06 1.27
C SER A 161 16.14 -0.30 1.54
N GLU A 162 17.05 0.66 1.34
CA GLU A 162 18.47 0.52 1.66
C GLU A 162 18.69 0.13 3.14
N ARG A 163 17.91 0.73 4.05
CA ARG A 163 17.94 0.42 5.48
C ARG A 163 17.56 -1.03 5.77
N SER A 164 16.49 -1.54 5.15
CA SER A 164 16.04 -2.92 5.31
C SER A 164 17.06 -3.90 4.72
N PHE A 165 17.61 -3.58 3.54
CA PHE A 165 18.64 -4.38 2.89
C PHE A 165 19.87 -4.58 3.78
N ARG A 166 20.41 -3.51 4.38
CA ARG A 166 21.55 -3.61 5.31
C ARG A 166 21.25 -4.49 6.53
N ARG A 167 20.02 -4.50 7.02
CA ARG A 167 19.61 -5.38 8.13
C ARG A 167 19.57 -6.83 7.68
N TYR A 168 19.00 -7.10 6.51
CA TYR A 168 18.91 -8.46 5.97
C TYR A 168 20.29 -9.01 5.61
N LEU A 169 21.22 -8.16 5.14
CA LEU A 169 22.61 -8.55 4.89
C LEU A 169 23.30 -9.12 6.13
N LYS A 170 23.06 -8.55 7.32
CA LYS A 170 23.66 -9.03 8.58
C LYS A 170 23.24 -10.46 8.94
N ILE A 171 22.07 -10.88 8.51
CA ILE A 171 21.50 -12.21 8.74
C ILE A 171 21.29 -12.98 7.43
N ARG A 172 22.10 -12.66 6.40
CA ARG A 172 21.93 -13.21 5.04
C ARG A 172 21.94 -14.73 5.02
N SER A 173 22.83 -15.38 5.76
CA SER A 173 22.92 -16.85 5.80
C SER A 173 21.61 -17.50 6.28
N LEU A 174 20.93 -16.86 7.24
CA LEU A 174 19.64 -17.32 7.76
C LEU A 174 18.51 -17.10 6.75
N LEU A 175 18.52 -15.99 6.02
CA LEU A 175 17.46 -15.63 5.07
C LEU A 175 17.67 -16.21 3.67
N HIS A 176 18.89 -16.61 3.32
CA HIS A 176 19.23 -17.11 1.98
C HIS A 176 18.29 -18.24 1.51
N PRO A 177 17.98 -19.27 2.33
CA PRO A 177 17.08 -20.34 1.89
C PRO A 177 15.65 -19.86 1.61
N MET A 178 15.23 -18.77 2.25
CA MET A 178 13.92 -18.14 2.03
C MET A 178 13.91 -17.41 0.69
N PHE A 179 14.92 -16.59 0.40
CA PHE A 179 15.01 -15.86 -0.86
C PHE A 179 15.26 -16.77 -2.07
N ALA A 180 16.12 -17.77 -1.93
CA ALA A 180 16.42 -18.73 -2.98
C ALA A 180 15.22 -19.61 -3.36
N GLY A 181 14.26 -19.78 -2.44
CA GLY A 181 13.04 -20.56 -2.65
C GLY A 181 11.93 -19.80 -3.39
N ILE A 182 12.08 -18.50 -3.64
CA ILE A 182 11.06 -17.71 -4.34
C ILE A 182 11.09 -18.04 -5.84
N ARG A 183 9.93 -18.34 -6.41
CA ARG A 183 9.80 -18.76 -7.81
C ARG A 183 9.78 -17.59 -8.80
N LEU A 184 9.24 -16.45 -8.37
CA LEU A 184 9.13 -15.24 -9.18
C LEU A 184 9.16 -14.00 -8.29
N ILE A 185 9.90 -12.96 -8.69
CA ILE A 185 9.95 -11.67 -8.04
C ILE A 185 9.82 -10.57 -9.09
N ALA A 186 8.71 -9.84 -9.05
CA ALA A 186 8.50 -8.65 -9.86
C ALA A 186 8.99 -7.41 -9.07
N ALA A 187 10.21 -6.98 -9.33
CA ALA A 187 10.90 -5.88 -8.65
C ALA A 187 10.56 -4.52 -9.26
N GLN A 188 10.44 -3.51 -8.39
CA GLN A 188 10.11 -2.13 -8.81
C GLN A 188 11.21 -1.44 -9.63
N SER A 189 12.48 -1.82 -9.45
CA SER A 189 13.58 -1.19 -10.16
C SER A 189 14.82 -2.12 -10.23
N PRO A 190 15.77 -1.83 -11.13
CA PRO A 190 17.02 -2.58 -11.21
C PRO A 190 17.82 -2.57 -9.90
N ALA A 191 17.79 -1.45 -9.16
CA ALA A 191 18.45 -1.36 -7.85
C ALA A 191 17.83 -2.31 -6.82
N ILE A 192 16.50 -2.49 -6.84
CA ILE A 192 15.83 -3.47 -5.96
C ILE A 192 16.17 -4.89 -6.39
N ALA A 193 16.16 -5.18 -7.69
CA ALA A 193 16.54 -6.48 -8.24
C ALA A 193 17.95 -6.90 -7.79
N ALA A 194 18.95 -6.00 -7.91
CA ALA A 194 20.32 -6.26 -7.49
C ALA A 194 20.42 -6.57 -5.99
N ARG A 195 19.70 -5.82 -5.13
CA ARG A 195 19.66 -6.08 -3.68
C ARG A 195 19.06 -7.45 -3.37
N LEU A 196 17.99 -7.84 -4.04
CA LEU A 196 17.35 -9.14 -3.84
C LEU A 196 18.26 -10.30 -4.30
N GLY A 197 18.95 -10.14 -5.43
CA GLY A 197 19.97 -11.10 -5.88
C GLY A 197 21.09 -11.26 -4.84
N THR A 198 21.54 -10.16 -4.25
CA THR A 198 22.55 -10.19 -3.17
C THR A 198 22.05 -10.95 -1.93
N LEU A 199 20.76 -10.90 -1.64
CA LEU A 199 20.15 -11.64 -0.52
C LEU A 199 19.96 -13.14 -0.80
N GLY A 200 20.24 -13.60 -2.02
CA GLY A 200 20.18 -15.01 -2.41
C GLY A 200 18.96 -15.38 -3.26
N ALA A 201 18.18 -14.41 -3.72
CA ALA A 201 17.16 -14.68 -4.73
C ALA A 201 17.83 -15.07 -6.06
N ARG A 202 17.26 -16.06 -6.74
CA ARG A 202 17.79 -16.54 -8.02
C ARG A 202 17.60 -15.49 -9.10
N GLU A 203 18.61 -15.30 -9.94
CA GLU A 203 18.57 -14.33 -11.03
C GLU A 203 17.42 -14.59 -12.01
N ASP A 204 17.17 -15.86 -12.33
CA ASP A 204 16.10 -16.28 -13.24
C ASP A 204 14.68 -16.11 -12.67
N ALA A 205 14.56 -15.88 -11.36
CA ALA A 205 13.30 -15.56 -10.71
C ALA A 205 13.04 -14.05 -10.66
N ILE A 206 14.04 -13.19 -10.87
CA ILE A 206 13.91 -11.74 -10.71
C ILE A 206 13.58 -11.08 -12.05
N HIS A 207 12.49 -10.32 -12.07
CA HIS A 207 12.05 -9.52 -13.21
C HIS A 207 11.83 -8.08 -12.78
N VAL A 208 12.38 -7.11 -13.50
CA VAL A 208 12.12 -5.68 -13.24
C VAL A 208 10.84 -5.29 -13.98
N THR A 209 9.77 -4.99 -13.25
CA THR A 209 8.44 -4.69 -13.82
C THR A 209 7.99 -3.26 -13.60
N GLY A 210 8.73 -2.47 -12.82
CA GLY A 210 8.26 -1.17 -12.37
C GLY A 210 7.27 -1.28 -11.19
N SER A 211 6.68 -0.14 -10.82
CA SER A 211 5.78 -0.04 -9.68
C SER A 211 4.32 0.00 -10.11
N VAL A 212 3.52 -0.92 -9.56
CA VAL A 212 2.07 -1.06 -9.81
C VAL A 212 1.28 0.22 -9.45
N LYS A 213 1.88 1.12 -8.66
CA LYS A 213 1.29 2.42 -8.35
C LYS A 213 1.08 3.29 -9.60
N PHE A 214 1.86 3.07 -10.65
CA PHE A 214 1.79 3.83 -11.89
C PHE A 214 0.85 3.21 -12.93
N ASP A 215 0.48 1.94 -12.75
CA ASP A 215 -0.40 1.24 -13.70
C ASP A 215 -1.79 1.89 -13.72
N GLY A 216 -2.33 2.16 -14.91
CA GLY A 216 -3.65 2.81 -15.04
C GLY A 216 -3.68 4.28 -14.62
N ILE A 217 -2.52 4.94 -14.46
CA ILE A 217 -2.48 6.42 -14.50
C ILE A 217 -2.73 6.82 -15.95
N GLU A 218 -3.97 7.23 -16.22
CA GLU A 218 -4.34 7.87 -17.47
C GLU A 218 -4.27 9.38 -17.29
N CYS A 219 -3.38 10.05 -18.00
CA CYS A 219 -3.56 11.47 -18.26
C CYS A 219 -4.77 11.60 -19.17
N ARG A 220 -5.86 12.18 -18.64
CA ARG A 220 -7.10 12.44 -19.39
C ARG A 220 -7.26 13.95 -19.56
N PRO A 221 -6.66 14.56 -20.59
CA PRO A 221 -6.77 15.99 -20.85
C PRO A 221 -8.21 16.46 -21.02
N ASP A 222 -9.10 15.55 -21.40
CA ASP A 222 -10.52 15.72 -21.68
C ASP A 222 -11.43 15.23 -20.54
N HIS A 223 -10.88 14.98 -19.34
CA HIS A 223 -11.68 14.49 -18.21
C HIS A 223 -12.88 15.43 -17.96
N PRO A 224 -14.14 14.93 -17.94
CA PRO A 224 -15.32 15.78 -17.87
C PRO A 224 -15.35 16.66 -16.60
N GLY A 225 -14.77 16.16 -15.50
CA GLY A 225 -14.60 16.93 -14.27
C GLY A 225 -13.62 18.11 -14.37
N LEU A 226 -12.77 18.19 -15.40
CA LEU A 226 -11.84 19.31 -15.58
C LEU A 226 -12.59 20.61 -15.84
N ASN A 227 -13.64 20.58 -16.66
CA ASN A 227 -14.49 21.74 -16.91
C ASN A 227 -15.21 22.19 -15.65
N THR A 228 -15.72 21.23 -14.86
CA THR A 228 -16.33 21.52 -13.55
C THR A 228 -15.33 22.16 -12.59
N LEU A 229 -14.11 21.65 -12.50
CA LEU A 229 -13.06 22.21 -11.63
C LEU A 229 -12.63 23.60 -12.10
N ARG A 230 -12.46 23.80 -13.42
CA ARG A 230 -12.16 25.12 -14.00
C ARG A 230 -13.25 26.13 -13.64
N HIS A 231 -14.51 25.77 -13.82
CA HIS A 231 -15.64 26.62 -13.44
C HIS A 231 -15.68 26.89 -11.92
N THR A 232 -15.47 25.84 -11.10
CA THR A 232 -15.51 25.94 -9.63
C THR A 232 -14.44 26.89 -9.09
N PHE A 233 -13.24 26.84 -9.65
CA PHE A 233 -12.11 27.69 -9.26
C PHE A 233 -12.00 28.96 -10.10
N GLN A 234 -13.01 29.27 -10.92
CA GLN A 234 -13.06 30.44 -11.79
C GLN A 234 -11.80 30.60 -12.66
N LEU A 235 -11.23 29.47 -13.12
CA LEU A 235 -10.04 29.45 -13.94
C LEU A 235 -10.39 29.80 -15.38
N HIS A 236 -9.87 30.92 -15.87
CA HIS A 236 -10.03 31.33 -17.27
C HIS A 236 -9.26 30.40 -18.21
N ASN A 237 -9.83 30.16 -19.39
CA ASN A 237 -9.51 29.02 -20.24
C ASN A 237 -8.20 29.22 -21.04
N THR A 238 -7.06 29.03 -20.37
CA THR A 238 -5.65 28.78 -20.82
C THR A 238 -4.64 29.18 -19.73
N ALA A 239 -5.09 29.83 -18.66
CA ALA A 239 -4.24 30.31 -17.58
C ALA A 239 -3.44 29.15 -16.93
N PRO A 240 -2.13 29.33 -16.70
CA PRO A 240 -1.33 28.31 -16.02
C PRO A 240 -1.81 28.16 -14.57
N VAL A 241 -1.84 26.91 -14.11
CA VAL A 241 -2.21 26.58 -12.72
C VAL A 241 -1.04 25.86 -12.07
N LEU A 242 -0.53 26.41 -10.98
CA LEU A 242 0.41 25.75 -10.10
C LEU A 242 -0.37 25.03 -9.01
N MET A 243 -0.45 23.70 -9.08
CA MET A 243 -1.12 22.89 -8.07
C MET A 243 -0.10 22.24 -7.14
N ALA A 244 -0.19 22.54 -5.85
CA ALA A 244 0.59 21.89 -4.80
C ALA A 244 -0.32 20.99 -3.96
N GLY A 245 -0.26 19.70 -4.24
CA GLY A 245 -1.03 18.66 -3.55
C GLY A 245 -0.29 18.06 -2.36
N SER A 246 -0.99 17.85 -1.25
CA SER A 246 -0.46 17.19 -0.04
C SER A 246 0.70 17.91 0.65
N THR A 247 0.65 19.24 0.69
CA THR A 247 1.70 20.08 1.29
C THR A 247 1.78 19.94 2.83
N GLN A 248 2.97 20.17 3.38
CA GLN A 248 3.26 20.23 4.81
C GLN A 248 4.11 21.45 5.16
N GLU A 249 4.15 21.87 6.42
CA GLU A 249 5.00 22.97 6.86
C GLU A 249 6.49 22.63 6.63
N PRO A 250 7.32 23.54 6.09
CA PRO A 250 7.04 24.92 5.66
C PRO A 250 6.75 25.09 4.16
N GLU A 251 6.43 24.01 3.43
CA GLU A 251 6.27 23.99 1.97
C GLU A 251 5.26 25.02 1.46
N GLU A 252 4.16 25.25 2.19
CA GLU A 252 3.15 26.23 1.77
C GLU A 252 3.70 27.66 1.68
N GLN A 253 4.56 28.05 2.62
CA GLN A 253 5.18 29.37 2.63
C GLN A 253 6.17 29.52 1.46
N LEU A 254 6.95 28.48 1.19
CA LEU A 254 7.89 28.45 0.07
C LEU A 254 7.16 28.55 -1.28
N LEU A 255 6.06 27.82 -1.43
CA LEU A 255 5.23 27.83 -2.63
C LEU A 255 4.55 29.18 -2.85
N LEU A 256 4.03 29.81 -1.79
CA LEU A 256 3.42 31.11 -1.87
C LEU A 256 4.42 32.18 -2.29
N HIS A 257 5.62 32.15 -1.71
CA HIS A 257 6.71 33.05 -2.10
C HIS A 257 7.14 32.85 -3.56
N ALA A 258 7.32 31.61 -4.00
CA ALA A 258 7.66 31.30 -5.39
C ALA A 258 6.56 31.77 -6.36
N TRP A 259 5.28 31.56 -6.01
CA TRP A 259 4.16 32.04 -6.81
C TRP A 259 4.14 33.58 -6.93
N GLN A 260 4.38 34.31 -5.83
CA GLN A 260 4.47 35.77 -5.86
C GLN A 260 5.60 36.27 -6.76
N GLN A 261 6.75 35.59 -6.77
CA GLN A 261 7.86 35.92 -7.65
C GLN A 261 7.55 35.66 -9.14
N LEU A 262 6.68 34.70 -9.45
CA LEU A 262 6.27 34.36 -10.81
C LEU A 262 5.15 35.25 -11.35
N GLN A 263 4.42 35.97 -10.49
CA GLN A 263 3.32 36.83 -10.90
C GLN A 263 3.65 37.90 -11.96
N PRO A 264 4.85 38.54 -11.97
CA PRO A 264 5.21 39.50 -13.01
C PRO A 264 5.32 38.87 -14.41
N GLU A 265 5.82 37.63 -14.50
CA GLU A 265 6.02 36.91 -15.76
C GLU A 265 4.77 36.14 -16.20
N PHE A 266 4.03 35.59 -15.24
CA PHE A 266 2.77 34.87 -15.45
C PHE A 266 1.64 35.55 -14.70
N PRO A 267 1.11 36.67 -15.21
CA PRO A 267 0.03 37.41 -14.59
C PRO A 267 -1.16 36.54 -14.19
N GLU A 268 -1.55 35.60 -15.04
CA GLU A 268 -2.71 34.71 -14.88
C GLU A 268 -2.44 33.45 -14.05
N LEU A 269 -1.24 33.28 -13.50
CA LEU A 269 -0.89 32.09 -12.74
C LEU A 269 -1.75 31.98 -11.47
N THR A 270 -2.51 30.90 -11.34
CA THR A 270 -3.24 30.57 -10.11
C THR A 270 -2.49 29.53 -9.30
N LEU A 271 -2.32 29.77 -8.00
CA LEU A 271 -1.79 28.77 -7.06
C LEU A 271 -2.95 28.05 -6.35
N ILE A 272 -2.99 26.73 -6.47
CA ILE A 272 -3.90 25.86 -5.69
C ILE A 272 -3.08 25.12 -4.64
N LEU A 273 -3.33 25.43 -3.36
CA LEU A 273 -2.74 24.75 -2.21
C LEU A 273 -3.70 23.70 -1.65
N VAL A 274 -3.26 22.46 -1.51
CA VAL A 274 -4.03 21.37 -0.87
C VAL A 274 -3.20 20.78 0.28
N PRO A 275 -3.37 21.27 1.51
CA PRO A 275 -2.62 20.76 2.66
C PRO A 275 -2.88 19.27 2.88
N ARG A 276 -1.85 18.54 3.32
CA ARG A 276 -1.94 17.10 3.63
C ARG A 276 -2.99 16.79 4.70
N HIS A 277 -3.18 17.71 5.62
CA HIS A 277 -3.90 17.58 6.88
C HIS A 277 -5.03 18.61 6.95
N ARG A 278 -6.27 18.16 7.22
CA ARG A 278 -7.47 19.04 7.22
C ARG A 278 -7.38 20.10 8.32
N GLU A 279 -6.82 19.73 9.46
CA GLU A 279 -6.55 20.59 10.61
C GLU A 279 -5.67 21.80 10.26
N ARG A 280 -4.88 21.73 9.19
CA ARG A 280 -4.03 22.84 8.73
C ARG A 280 -4.71 23.79 7.74
N PHE A 281 -5.94 23.51 7.30
CA PHE A 281 -6.59 24.33 6.26
C PHE A 281 -6.79 25.77 6.72
N GLU A 282 -7.16 25.98 7.98
CA GLU A 282 -7.32 27.33 8.52
C GLU A 282 -5.97 28.04 8.66
N ALA A 283 -4.95 27.35 9.18
CA ALA A 283 -3.61 27.93 9.32
C ALA A 283 -3.02 28.36 7.96
N VAL A 284 -3.19 27.53 6.93
CA VAL A 284 -2.72 27.85 5.58
C VAL A 284 -3.55 28.97 4.95
N ALA A 285 -4.85 29.03 5.20
CA ALA A 285 -5.68 30.15 4.75
C ALA A 285 -5.24 31.49 5.36
N GLN A 286 -4.95 31.51 6.67
CA GLN A 286 -4.41 32.69 7.34
C GLN A 286 -3.04 33.09 6.78
N LEU A 287 -2.16 32.14 6.49
CA LEU A 287 -0.87 32.40 5.84
C LEU A 287 -1.03 33.11 4.48
N VAL A 288 -1.99 32.66 3.65
CA VAL A 288 -2.28 33.27 2.34
C VAL A 288 -2.76 34.71 2.51
N LEU A 289 -3.73 34.93 3.41
CA LEU A 289 -4.29 36.27 3.68
C LEU A 289 -3.24 37.23 4.26
N GLN A 290 -2.41 36.76 5.20
CA GLN A 290 -1.32 37.56 5.80
C GLN A 290 -0.24 37.94 4.79
N SER A 291 -0.11 37.16 3.70
CA SER A 291 0.81 37.46 2.61
C SER A 291 0.24 38.46 1.59
N GLY A 292 -0.95 39.03 1.86
CA GLY A 292 -1.63 40.00 1.01
C GLY A 292 -2.27 39.38 -0.24
N CYS A 293 -2.44 38.06 -0.27
CA CYS A 293 -3.01 37.34 -1.40
C CYS A 293 -4.52 37.15 -1.23
N THR A 294 -5.20 37.01 -2.36
CA THR A 294 -6.59 36.55 -2.39
C THR A 294 -6.69 35.06 -2.10
N LEU A 295 -7.82 34.66 -1.52
CA LEU A 295 -8.09 33.29 -1.16
C LEU A 295 -9.52 32.91 -1.53
N MET A 296 -9.63 31.81 -2.27
CA MET A 296 -10.88 31.07 -2.47
C MET A 296 -10.75 29.68 -1.83
N ARG A 297 -11.76 29.25 -1.06
CA ARG A 297 -11.82 27.90 -0.50
C ARG A 297 -12.74 27.03 -1.35
N ARG A 298 -12.31 25.81 -1.67
CA ARG A 298 -13.18 24.86 -2.41
C ARG A 298 -14.49 24.54 -1.69
N SER A 299 -14.47 24.51 -0.36
CA SER A 299 -15.65 24.25 0.47
C SER A 299 -16.62 25.43 0.54
N ASP A 300 -16.15 26.62 0.18
CA ASP A 300 -16.93 27.85 0.20
C ASP A 300 -16.50 28.75 -0.98
N PRO A 301 -16.91 28.38 -2.21
CA PRO A 301 -16.55 29.11 -3.42
C PRO A 301 -17.24 30.49 -3.51
N SER A 302 -18.21 30.77 -2.63
CA SER A 302 -18.89 32.08 -2.52
C SER A 302 -18.13 33.09 -1.68
N THR A 303 -17.30 32.64 -0.74
CA THR A 303 -16.52 33.52 0.13
C THR A 303 -15.16 33.78 -0.50
N THR A 304 -15.15 34.57 -1.58
CA THR A 304 -13.96 35.36 -1.90
C THR A 304 -13.85 36.39 -0.79
N THR A 305 -12.92 36.22 0.15
CA THR A 305 -12.60 37.30 1.09
C THR A 305 -12.11 38.48 0.27
N ALA A 306 -13.00 39.47 0.13
CA ALA A 306 -12.92 40.52 -0.86
C ALA A 306 -11.75 41.47 -0.60
N THR A 307 -10.63 41.15 -1.23
CA THR A 307 -9.79 42.15 -1.88
C THR A 307 -9.41 41.53 -3.19
N THR A 308 -10.30 41.62 -4.20
CA THR A 308 -9.88 41.40 -5.58
C THR A 308 -8.52 42.07 -5.76
N ASP A 309 -7.54 41.34 -6.31
CA ASP A 309 -6.27 41.96 -6.63
C ASP A 309 -6.52 43.20 -7.52
N SER A 310 -5.52 44.03 -7.77
CA SER A 310 -5.67 45.23 -8.63
C SER A 310 -6.20 44.93 -10.05
N ARG A 311 -6.40 43.64 -10.39
CA ARG A 311 -6.87 43.10 -11.66
C ARG A 311 -8.24 42.39 -11.55
N GLY A 312 -8.94 42.46 -10.41
CA GLY A 312 -10.33 41.98 -10.29
C GLY A 312 -10.47 40.48 -10.04
N ARG A 313 -9.45 39.80 -9.50
CA ARG A 313 -9.41 38.33 -9.41
C ARG A 313 -9.54 37.81 -7.96
N PRO A 314 -10.19 36.65 -7.75
CA PRO A 314 -10.34 36.02 -6.45
C PRO A 314 -9.09 35.25 -6.00
#